data_AF-A0A2T0X8Z1-F1
#
_entry.id   AF-A0A2T0X8Z1-F1
#
_cell.length_a   1.000
_cell.length_b   1.000
_cell.length_c   1.000
_cell.angle_alpha   90.00
_cell.angle_beta   90.00
_cell.angle_gamma   90.00
#
_symmetry.space_group_name_H-M   'P 1'
#
loop_
_entity.id
_entity.type
_entity.pdbx_description
1 polymer ?
#
loop_
_entity_poly.entity_id
_entity_poly.type
_entity_poly.pdbx_seq_one_letter_code
_entity_poly.pdbx_strand_id
1 'polypeptide(L)'
;MRALFLLLFLAALPALADPPGAQGWPDRVCAAIDRAAAAAGIDPHFHARLLWQESRFRAGAVSPAGAQGIAQFMPGTAAREGLADPFDPWSAIEASARHLADLEAEFGNPGLAAAGYNAGAQRVRAFLAGDRGLPRETRNYLGIVTGLSGAGWRDGADPPDMALGTGPFRDECARMARAASSGAFRMTPATVPVPAFGVVLAAGRTEAIAARLGAARARAHDLPEGSLRVSRARLAGMGTMARPLAILDAPDRDAARTICRRIAAEGGWCRVYAR
;
A
#
# COMPACT_ATOMS: atom_id res chain seq x y z
N MET A 1 55.14 36.39 -6.17
CA MET A 1 54.64 35.67 -7.37
C MET A 1 54.93 34.19 -7.12
N ARG A 2 54.01 33.23 -7.00
CA ARG A 2 52.58 33.10 -7.27
C ARG A 2 52.00 32.12 -6.23
N ALA A 3 50.89 32.45 -5.60
CA ALA A 3 50.17 31.52 -4.72
C ALA A 3 49.38 30.53 -5.59
N LEU A 4 49.60 29.24 -5.37
CA LEU A 4 48.94 28.15 -6.07
C LEU A 4 47.53 27.96 -5.49
N PHE A 5 46.51 28.50 -6.17
CA PHE A 5 45.10 28.25 -5.83
C PHE A 5 44.73 26.84 -6.26
N LEU A 6 44.63 25.92 -5.28
CA LEU A 6 44.07 24.59 -5.48
C LEU A 6 42.54 24.72 -5.58
N LEU A 7 42.02 24.76 -6.81
CA LEU A 7 40.58 24.67 -7.08
C LEU A 7 40.10 23.25 -6.74
N LEU A 8 39.61 23.05 -5.52
CA LEU A 8 38.80 21.89 -5.19
C LEU A 8 37.47 22.00 -5.97
N PHE A 9 37.36 21.23 -7.05
CA PHE A 9 36.05 20.89 -7.62
C PHE A 9 35.31 20.03 -6.58
N LEU A 10 34.39 20.64 -5.83
CA LEU A 10 33.28 19.89 -5.24
C LEU A 10 32.46 19.35 -6.41
N ALA A 11 32.75 18.13 -6.86
CA ALA A 11 31.80 17.38 -7.66
C ALA A 11 30.56 17.19 -6.78
N ALA A 12 29.46 17.84 -7.14
CA ALA A 12 28.16 17.52 -6.57
C ALA A 12 27.91 16.03 -6.80
N LEU A 13 27.93 15.25 -5.72
CA LEU A 13 27.50 13.85 -5.76
C LEU A 13 26.10 13.85 -6.38
N PRO A 14 25.85 13.08 -7.45
CA PRO A 14 24.50 12.97 -7.97
C PRO A 14 23.60 12.52 -6.82
N ALA A 15 22.50 13.25 -6.61
CA ALA A 15 21.46 12.81 -5.70
C ALA A 15 21.12 11.36 -6.05
N LEU A 16 21.43 10.44 -5.15
CA LEU A 16 21.26 9.01 -5.35
C LEU A 16 19.81 8.74 -5.74
N ALA A 17 19.61 8.34 -7.00
CA ALA A 17 18.31 7.96 -7.54
C ALA A 17 17.64 6.90 -6.65
N ASP A 18 16.32 6.99 -6.52
CA ASP A 18 15.50 6.08 -5.72
C ASP A 18 15.80 4.60 -6.03
N PRO A 19 15.75 3.70 -5.03
CA PRO A 19 16.08 2.30 -5.25
C PRO A 19 15.13 1.60 -6.25
N PRO A 20 15.63 0.79 -7.21
CA PRO A 20 14.92 0.00 -8.22
C PRO A 20 13.76 -0.90 -7.79
N GLY A 21 13.55 -1.14 -6.49
CA GLY A 21 12.29 -1.75 -6.01
C GLY A 21 11.08 -0.82 -6.17
N ALA A 22 11.32 0.49 -6.31
CA ALA A 22 10.34 1.51 -6.63
C ALA A 22 10.22 1.79 -8.15
N GLN A 23 11.11 1.26 -8.99
CA GLN A 23 11.04 1.44 -10.45
C GLN A 23 9.80 0.73 -10.98
N GLY A 24 8.89 1.51 -11.59
CA GLY A 24 7.62 1.03 -12.12
C GLY A 24 6.60 0.58 -11.07
N TRP A 25 6.84 0.73 -9.76
CA TRP A 25 5.80 0.46 -8.75
C TRP A 25 4.60 1.41 -8.91
N PRO A 26 4.79 2.74 -9.00
CA PRO A 26 3.72 3.66 -9.33
C PRO A 26 2.91 3.22 -10.55
N ASP A 27 3.60 2.93 -11.67
CA ASP A 27 2.93 2.65 -12.93
C ASP A 27 2.16 1.31 -12.92
N ARG A 28 2.69 0.29 -12.22
CA ARG A 28 2.03 -1.02 -12.07
C ARG A 28 0.84 -0.99 -11.12
N VAL A 29 0.97 -0.34 -9.96
CA VAL A 29 -0.15 -0.15 -9.04
C VAL A 29 -1.27 0.59 -9.72
N CYS A 30 -0.96 1.69 -10.39
CA CYS A 30 -1.97 2.49 -11.08
C CYS A 30 -2.60 1.73 -12.25
N ALA A 31 -1.83 0.92 -12.99
CA ALA A 31 -2.42 0.03 -14.00
C ALA A 31 -3.33 -1.05 -13.39
N ALA A 32 -2.99 -1.58 -12.21
CA ALA A 32 -3.82 -2.57 -11.52
C ALA A 32 -5.11 -1.95 -10.97
N ILE A 33 -5.03 -0.74 -10.42
CA ILE A 33 -6.20 0.03 -9.96
C ILE A 33 -7.12 0.31 -11.14
N ASP A 34 -6.57 0.80 -12.26
CA ASP A 34 -7.33 1.08 -13.49
C ASP A 34 -8.14 -0.15 -13.95
N ARG A 35 -7.46 -1.30 -14.08
CA ARG A 35 -8.10 -2.55 -14.50
C ARG A 35 -9.12 -3.06 -13.48
N ALA A 36 -8.80 -3.02 -12.19
CA ALA A 36 -9.69 -3.52 -11.15
C ALA A 36 -10.96 -2.66 -11.04
N ALA A 37 -10.80 -1.34 -11.10
CA ALA A 37 -11.91 -0.40 -11.10
C ALA A 37 -12.80 -0.60 -12.33
N ALA A 38 -12.21 -0.71 -13.53
CA ALA A 38 -12.94 -1.01 -14.76
C ALA A 38 -13.71 -2.35 -14.68
N ALA A 39 -13.09 -3.40 -14.14
CA ALA A 39 -13.73 -4.71 -13.98
C ALA A 39 -14.89 -4.70 -12.96
N ALA A 40 -14.79 -3.85 -11.93
CA ALA A 40 -15.81 -3.71 -10.89
C ALA A 40 -16.88 -2.64 -11.23
N GLY A 41 -16.69 -1.85 -12.29
CA GLY A 41 -17.60 -0.77 -12.68
C GLY A 41 -17.57 0.45 -11.75
N ILE A 42 -16.45 0.70 -11.06
CA ILE A 42 -16.27 1.86 -10.17
C ILE A 42 -15.28 2.87 -10.76
N ASP A 43 -15.29 4.11 -10.26
CA ASP A 43 -14.34 5.15 -10.68
C ASP A 43 -12.90 4.80 -10.24
N PRO A 44 -11.92 4.70 -11.17
CA PRO A 44 -10.53 4.43 -10.82
C PRO A 44 -9.90 5.52 -9.94
N HIS A 45 -10.34 6.79 -10.05
CA HIS A 45 -9.89 7.87 -9.19
C HIS A 45 -10.37 7.67 -7.74
N PHE A 46 -11.64 7.31 -7.56
CA PHE A 46 -12.19 6.94 -6.26
C PHE A 46 -11.39 5.80 -5.61
N HIS A 47 -11.17 4.72 -6.37
CA HIS A 47 -10.43 3.56 -5.89
C HIS A 47 -8.98 3.91 -5.50
N ALA A 48 -8.30 4.72 -6.30
CA ALA A 48 -6.96 5.20 -6.00
C ALA A 48 -6.91 6.05 -4.73
N ARG A 49 -7.86 6.98 -4.55
CA ARG A 49 -7.93 7.82 -3.33
C ARG A 49 -8.17 7.00 -2.08
N LEU A 50 -9.01 5.97 -2.18
CA LEU A 50 -9.25 5.02 -1.10
C LEU A 50 -7.98 4.27 -0.72
N LEU A 51 -7.35 3.58 -1.67
CA LEU A 51 -6.12 2.79 -1.41
C LEU A 51 -4.97 3.66 -0.92
N TRP A 52 -4.91 4.91 -1.38
CA TRP A 52 -4.00 5.90 -0.85
C TRP A 52 -4.29 6.24 0.60
N GLN A 53 -5.54 6.48 0.94
CA GLN A 53 -5.92 6.79 2.32
C GLN A 53 -5.67 5.60 3.26
N GLU A 54 -5.90 4.38 2.77
CA GLU A 54 -5.68 3.15 3.54
C GLU A 54 -4.21 2.88 3.84
N SER A 55 -3.34 2.93 2.82
CA SER A 55 -1.95 2.48 2.98
C SER A 55 -0.90 3.36 2.36
N ARG A 56 -1.30 4.42 1.65
CA ARG A 56 -0.42 5.19 0.74
C ARG A 56 0.22 4.27 -0.31
N PHE A 57 -0.58 3.35 -0.85
CA PHE A 57 -0.17 2.30 -1.78
C PHE A 57 0.94 1.38 -1.24
N ARG A 58 0.97 1.10 0.06
CA ARG A 58 1.98 0.23 0.67
C ARG A 58 1.40 -1.17 0.87
N ALA A 59 1.76 -2.12 0.02
CA ALA A 59 1.26 -3.49 0.14
C ALA A 59 1.67 -4.21 1.43
N GLY A 60 2.77 -3.78 2.07
CA GLY A 60 3.17 -4.31 3.37
C GLY A 60 2.40 -3.72 4.56
N ALA A 61 1.52 -2.73 4.36
CA ALA A 61 1.00 -1.89 5.43
C ALA A 61 0.17 -2.69 6.41
N VAL A 62 0.28 -2.36 7.70
CA VAL A 62 -0.60 -2.95 8.68
C VAL A 62 -0.92 -1.97 9.80
N SER A 63 -2.21 -1.74 10.06
CA SER A 63 -2.67 -0.81 11.08
C SER A 63 -2.46 -1.33 12.51
N PRO A 64 -2.57 -0.47 13.53
CA PRO A 64 -2.61 -0.89 14.95
C PRO A 64 -3.77 -1.84 15.26
N ALA A 65 -4.93 -1.66 14.61
CA ALA A 65 -6.09 -2.54 14.74
C ALA A 65 -5.91 -3.88 14.00
N GLY A 66 -4.88 -4.00 13.15
CA GLY A 66 -4.54 -5.23 12.46
C GLY A 66 -5.08 -5.36 11.03
N ALA A 67 -5.54 -4.26 10.43
CA ALA A 67 -5.88 -4.16 9.02
C ALA A 67 -4.63 -4.34 8.15
N GLN A 68 -4.69 -5.09 7.04
CA GLN A 68 -3.52 -5.60 6.31
C GLN A 68 -3.52 -5.20 4.84
N GLY A 69 -2.34 -4.93 4.31
CA GLY A 69 -2.13 -4.80 2.88
C GLY A 69 -2.34 -3.40 2.32
N ILE A 70 -2.24 -3.30 1.00
CA ILE A 70 -2.49 -2.06 0.26
C ILE A 70 -3.92 -1.54 0.46
N ALA A 71 -4.86 -2.47 0.65
CA ALA A 71 -6.28 -2.23 0.82
C ALA A 71 -6.76 -2.25 2.28
N GLN A 72 -5.84 -2.44 3.24
CA GLN A 72 -6.11 -2.50 4.68
C GLN A 72 -7.32 -3.39 5.05
N PHE A 73 -7.40 -4.58 4.47
CA PHE A 73 -8.44 -5.52 4.88
C PHE A 73 -8.20 -6.01 6.31
N MET A 74 -9.23 -5.93 7.15
CA MET A 74 -9.24 -6.65 8.41
C MET A 74 -9.21 -8.16 8.13
N PRO A 75 -8.55 -9.00 8.95
CA PRO A 75 -8.39 -10.43 8.65
C PRO A 75 -9.71 -11.17 8.40
N GLY A 76 -10.75 -10.85 9.16
CA GLY A 76 -12.08 -11.44 8.96
C GLY A 76 -12.73 -10.98 7.65
N THR A 77 -12.49 -9.74 7.21
CA THR A 77 -12.97 -9.25 5.91
C THR A 77 -12.18 -9.90 4.78
N ALA A 78 -10.85 -9.96 4.85
CA ALA A 78 -10.03 -10.63 3.86
C ALA A 78 -10.46 -12.08 3.61
N ALA A 79 -10.82 -12.81 4.67
CA ALA A 79 -11.33 -14.18 4.53
C ALA A 79 -12.69 -14.24 3.80
N ARG A 80 -13.61 -13.29 4.06
CA ARG A 80 -14.89 -13.20 3.33
C ARG A 80 -14.69 -12.82 1.86
N GLU A 81 -13.73 -11.97 1.58
CA GLU A 81 -13.35 -11.56 0.21
C GLU A 81 -12.49 -12.59 -0.54
N GLY A 82 -12.22 -13.76 0.07
CA GLY A 82 -11.45 -14.84 -0.55
C GLY A 82 -9.95 -14.56 -0.71
N LEU A 83 -9.39 -13.61 0.03
CA LEU A 83 -7.97 -13.26 -0.03
C LEU A 83 -7.11 -14.26 0.75
N ALA A 84 -6.33 -15.07 0.03
CA ALA A 84 -5.34 -15.99 0.63
C ALA A 84 -4.15 -15.24 1.30
N ASP A 85 -3.77 -14.10 0.71
CA ASP A 85 -2.78 -13.17 1.24
C ASP A 85 -3.22 -11.70 1.05
N PRO A 86 -3.65 -11.00 2.11
CA PRO A 86 -3.98 -9.58 2.04
C PRO A 86 -2.80 -8.66 1.68
N PHE A 87 -1.57 -9.17 1.80
CA PHE A 87 -0.34 -8.44 1.47
C PHE A 87 0.06 -8.58 0.00
N ASP A 88 -0.57 -9.48 -0.75
CA ASP A 88 -0.43 -9.49 -2.19
C ASP A 88 -1.24 -8.30 -2.78
N PRO A 89 -0.59 -7.27 -3.32
CA PRO A 89 -1.27 -6.05 -3.71
C PRO A 89 -2.25 -6.26 -4.85
N TRP A 90 -2.01 -7.21 -5.75
CA TRP A 90 -2.81 -7.33 -6.97
C TRP A 90 -4.15 -7.96 -6.66
N SER A 91 -4.16 -9.10 -5.97
CA SER A 91 -5.40 -9.69 -5.47
C SER A 91 -6.13 -8.76 -4.49
N ALA A 92 -5.40 -8.04 -3.62
CA ALA A 92 -6.01 -7.09 -2.69
C ALA A 92 -6.64 -5.87 -3.40
N ILE A 93 -6.00 -5.32 -4.44
CA ILE A 93 -6.56 -4.23 -5.27
C ILE A 93 -7.85 -4.73 -5.93
N GLU A 94 -7.83 -5.88 -6.58
CA GLU A 94 -9.02 -6.46 -7.23
C GLU A 94 -10.15 -6.73 -6.24
N ALA A 95 -9.84 -7.35 -5.08
CA ALA A 95 -10.83 -7.60 -4.04
C ALA A 95 -11.40 -6.30 -3.47
N SER A 96 -10.59 -5.27 -3.28
CA SER A 96 -11.09 -3.97 -2.79
C SER A 96 -11.99 -3.26 -3.78
N ALA A 97 -11.74 -3.40 -5.09
CA ALA A 97 -12.64 -2.85 -6.11
C ALA A 97 -13.99 -3.56 -6.10
N ARG A 98 -14.00 -4.90 -6.06
CA ARG A 98 -15.25 -5.68 -5.94
C ARG A 98 -16.01 -5.36 -4.66
N HIS A 99 -15.31 -5.32 -3.53
CA HIS A 99 -15.92 -4.99 -2.24
C HIS A 99 -16.54 -3.59 -2.24
N LEU A 100 -15.88 -2.60 -2.87
CA LEU A 100 -16.45 -1.27 -3.04
C LEU A 100 -17.68 -1.28 -3.93
N ALA A 101 -17.66 -2.00 -5.06
CA ALA A 101 -18.82 -2.14 -5.92
C ALA A 101 -20.02 -2.78 -5.19
N ASP A 102 -19.79 -3.81 -4.37
CA ASP A 102 -20.83 -4.43 -3.55
C ASP A 102 -21.42 -3.43 -2.54
N LEU A 103 -20.56 -2.62 -1.91
CA LEU A 103 -21.00 -1.57 -0.98
C LEU A 103 -21.73 -0.42 -1.69
N GLU A 104 -21.32 -0.06 -2.91
CA GLU A 104 -22.03 0.92 -3.75
C GLU A 104 -23.38 0.39 -4.18
N ALA A 105 -23.48 -0.89 -4.56
CA ALA A 105 -24.76 -1.53 -4.88
C ALA A 105 -25.68 -1.59 -3.66
N GLU A 106 -25.13 -1.84 -2.46
CA GLU A 106 -25.92 -1.89 -1.22
C GLU A 106 -26.41 -0.51 -0.79
N PHE A 107 -25.54 0.52 -0.83
CA PHE A 107 -25.83 1.82 -0.24
C PHE A 107 -26.15 2.93 -1.25
N GLY A 108 -26.02 2.65 -2.55
CA GLY A 108 -26.48 3.49 -3.65
C GLY A 108 -25.52 4.61 -4.09
N ASN A 109 -24.43 4.88 -3.36
CA ASN A 109 -23.43 5.85 -3.82
C ASN A 109 -22.00 5.61 -3.28
N PRO A 110 -20.96 6.15 -3.94
CA PRO A 110 -19.56 6.00 -3.53
C PRO A 110 -19.23 6.51 -2.13
N GLY A 111 -19.91 7.56 -1.67
CA GLY A 111 -19.70 8.12 -0.33
C GLY A 111 -20.12 7.16 0.78
N LEU A 112 -21.30 6.57 0.66
CA LEU A 112 -21.78 5.55 1.60
C LEU A 112 -20.98 4.25 1.48
N ALA A 113 -20.53 3.90 0.27
CA ALA A 113 -19.64 2.77 0.09
C ALA A 113 -18.30 2.95 0.79
N ALA A 114 -17.66 4.12 0.64
CA ALA A 114 -16.45 4.48 1.37
C ALA A 114 -16.66 4.46 2.89
N ALA A 115 -17.84 4.87 3.36
CA ALA A 115 -18.20 4.78 4.78
C ALA A 115 -18.31 3.32 5.24
N GLY A 116 -18.90 2.46 4.41
CA GLY A 116 -19.02 1.03 4.63
C GLY A 116 -17.68 0.33 4.66
N TYR A 117 -16.76 0.73 3.77
CA TYR A 117 -15.40 0.21 3.72
C TYR A 117 -14.63 0.54 5.00
N ASN A 118 -14.68 1.81 5.44
CA ASN A 118 -13.94 2.29 6.60
C ASN A 118 -14.54 1.84 7.95
N ALA A 119 -15.87 1.95 8.11
CA ALA A 119 -16.54 1.78 9.39
C ALA A 119 -17.37 0.50 9.50
N GLY A 120 -17.49 -0.25 8.40
CA GLY A 120 -18.30 -1.47 8.26
C GLY A 120 -19.75 -1.18 7.84
N ALA A 121 -20.30 -2.03 6.98
CA ALA A 121 -21.68 -1.94 6.49
C ALA A 121 -22.73 -1.79 7.62
N GLN A 122 -22.57 -2.53 8.73
CA GLN A 122 -23.49 -2.42 9.86
C GLN A 122 -23.50 -1.03 10.50
N ARG A 123 -22.36 -0.31 10.49
CA ARG A 123 -22.29 1.07 10.96
C ARG A 123 -23.09 1.99 10.04
N VAL A 124 -22.98 1.80 8.73
CA VAL A 124 -23.69 2.60 7.72
C VAL A 124 -25.19 2.36 7.81
N ARG A 125 -25.65 1.10 7.94
CA ARG A 125 -27.08 0.79 8.14
C ARG A 125 -27.67 1.50 9.36
N ALA A 126 -26.98 1.42 10.51
CA ALA A 126 -27.42 2.12 11.72
C ALA A 126 -27.40 3.66 11.57
N PHE A 127 -26.49 4.19 10.76
CA PHE A 127 -26.47 5.61 10.44
C PHE A 127 -27.64 6.03 9.55
N LEU A 128 -27.96 5.25 8.52
CA LEU A 128 -29.10 5.49 7.64
C LEU A 128 -30.45 5.34 8.37
N ALA A 129 -30.53 4.45 9.35
CA ALA A 129 -31.70 4.29 10.22
C ALA A 129 -31.88 5.44 11.24
N GLY A 130 -30.89 6.31 11.39
CA GLY A 130 -30.91 7.39 12.39
C GLY A 130 -30.53 6.95 13.81
N ASP A 131 -30.17 5.68 14.02
CA ASP A 131 -29.85 5.13 15.34
C ASP A 131 -28.54 5.70 15.91
N ARG A 132 -27.57 6.04 15.05
CA ARG A 132 -26.28 6.61 15.48
C ARG A 132 -25.52 7.34 14.38
N GLY A 133 -24.77 8.36 14.75
CA GLY A 133 -23.86 9.05 13.83
C GLY A 133 -22.63 8.23 13.40
N LEU A 134 -22.03 8.63 12.27
CA LEU A 134 -20.71 8.14 11.87
C LEU A 134 -19.60 8.75 12.77
N PRO A 135 -18.56 7.96 13.12
CA PRO A 135 -17.41 8.47 13.86
C PRO A 135 -16.75 9.68 13.16
N ARG A 136 -16.14 10.57 13.94
CA ARG A 136 -15.37 11.71 13.38
C ARG A 136 -14.28 11.25 12.42
N GLU A 137 -13.59 10.16 12.75
CA GLU A 137 -12.58 9.56 11.89
C GLU A 137 -13.14 9.17 10.51
N THR A 138 -14.29 8.50 10.48
CA THR A 138 -14.97 8.14 9.23
C THR A 138 -15.40 9.38 8.44
N ARG A 139 -15.93 10.43 9.09
CA ARG A 139 -16.27 11.68 8.39
C ARG A 139 -15.05 12.36 7.75
N ASN A 140 -13.91 12.36 8.44
CA ASN A 140 -12.66 12.88 7.90
C ASN A 140 -12.13 12.02 6.74
N TYR A 141 -12.23 10.70 6.88
CA TYR A 141 -11.90 9.73 5.83
C TYR A 141 -12.69 10.01 4.55
N LEU A 142 -14.01 10.22 4.69
CA LEU A 142 -14.89 10.50 3.56
C LEU A 142 -14.48 11.76 2.81
N GLY A 143 -14.16 12.85 3.49
CA GLY A 143 -13.73 14.07 2.80
C GLY A 143 -12.41 13.92 2.04
N ILE A 144 -11.52 13.03 2.48
CA ILE A 144 -10.29 12.72 1.74
C ILE A 144 -10.63 11.89 0.49
N VAL A 145 -11.44 10.85 0.63
CA VAL A 145 -11.71 9.90 -0.46
C VAL A 145 -12.63 10.51 -1.51
N THR A 146 -13.70 11.21 -1.13
CA THR A 146 -14.67 11.80 -2.06
C THR A 146 -14.31 13.21 -2.50
N GLY A 147 -13.41 13.89 -1.78
CA GLY A 147 -13.13 15.32 -2.01
C GLY A 147 -14.22 16.26 -1.49
N LEU A 148 -15.27 15.74 -0.86
CA LEU A 148 -16.40 16.54 -0.36
C LEU A 148 -16.34 16.78 1.15
N SER A 149 -16.69 17.99 1.59
CA SER A 149 -16.82 18.30 3.01
C SER A 149 -18.27 18.09 3.50
N GLY A 150 -18.46 18.04 4.83
CA GLY A 150 -19.79 17.97 5.43
C GLY A 150 -20.52 16.65 5.13
N ALA A 151 -21.78 16.76 4.66
CA ALA A 151 -22.62 15.62 4.26
C ALA A 151 -22.81 15.52 2.74
N GLY A 152 -22.05 16.28 1.94
CA GLY A 152 -22.20 16.28 0.47
C GLY A 152 -22.00 14.90 -0.17
N TRP A 153 -21.19 14.04 0.44
CA TRP A 153 -20.97 12.64 0.03
C TRP A 153 -22.18 11.74 0.23
N ARG A 154 -23.16 12.16 1.06
CA ARG A 154 -24.39 11.41 1.34
C ARG A 154 -25.55 11.88 0.46
N ASP A 155 -25.66 13.19 0.33
CA ASP A 155 -26.86 13.87 -0.16
C ASP A 155 -26.74 14.33 -1.63
N GLY A 156 -25.59 14.09 -2.28
CA GLY A 156 -25.33 14.48 -3.67
C GLY A 156 -26.11 13.62 -4.67
N ALA A 157 -26.83 14.30 -5.60
CA ALA A 157 -27.51 13.65 -6.71
C ALA A 157 -26.55 13.19 -7.82
N ASP A 158 -25.36 13.79 -7.89
CA ASP A 158 -24.29 13.44 -8.82
C ASP A 158 -23.07 12.89 -8.05
N PRO A 159 -22.36 11.87 -8.56
CA PRO A 159 -21.10 11.44 -7.99
C PRO A 159 -20.12 12.64 -7.94
N PRO A 160 -19.41 12.86 -6.82
CA PRO A 160 -18.40 13.90 -6.76
C PRO A 160 -17.35 13.69 -7.85
N ASP A 161 -16.85 14.81 -8.40
CA ASP A 161 -15.62 14.76 -9.19
C ASP A 161 -14.45 14.34 -8.27
N MET A 162 -14.11 13.06 -8.35
CA MET A 162 -13.03 12.46 -7.58
C MET A 162 -11.70 12.49 -8.32
N ALA A 163 -11.62 13.17 -9.47
CA ALA A 163 -10.43 13.21 -10.30
C ALA A 163 -9.17 13.58 -9.49
N LEU A 164 -8.07 12.91 -9.81
CA LEU A 164 -6.76 13.14 -9.19
C LEU A 164 -6.04 14.35 -9.81
N GLY A 165 -6.52 14.78 -10.98
CA GLY A 165 -5.98 15.86 -11.79
C GLY A 165 -6.70 15.90 -13.14
N THR A 166 -6.24 16.76 -14.05
CA THR A 166 -6.85 16.96 -15.37
C THR A 166 -6.26 16.06 -16.46
N GLY A 167 -5.18 15.34 -16.16
CA GLY A 167 -4.54 14.40 -17.07
C GLY A 167 -5.13 12.99 -17.04
N PRO A 168 -4.60 12.07 -17.86
CA PRO A 168 -4.99 10.66 -17.84
C PRO A 168 -4.83 10.06 -16.44
N PHE A 169 -5.80 9.23 -16.03
CA PHE A 169 -5.82 8.60 -14.69
C PHE A 169 -4.47 7.97 -14.31
N ARG A 170 -3.87 7.17 -15.21
CA ARG A 170 -2.62 6.44 -14.93
C ARG A 170 -1.46 7.37 -14.58
N ASP A 171 -1.36 8.53 -15.24
CA ASP A 171 -0.29 9.50 -14.99
C ASP A 171 -0.49 10.21 -13.65
N GLU A 172 -1.71 10.62 -13.36
CA GLU A 172 -2.05 11.29 -12.09
C GLU A 172 -1.92 10.36 -10.88
N CYS A 173 -2.40 9.12 -11.02
CA CYS A 173 -2.20 8.09 -10.01
C CYS A 173 -0.70 7.82 -9.82
N ALA A 174 0.09 7.72 -10.89
CA ALA A 174 1.53 7.47 -10.76
C ALA A 174 2.24 8.64 -10.07
N ARG A 175 1.84 9.90 -10.33
CA ARG A 175 2.31 11.08 -9.60
C ARG A 175 1.99 10.98 -8.11
N MET A 176 0.75 10.62 -7.78
CA MET A 176 0.32 10.36 -6.39
C MET A 176 1.20 9.28 -5.74
N ALA A 177 1.39 8.13 -6.40
CA ALA A 177 2.17 7.02 -5.88
C ALA A 177 3.68 7.33 -5.70
N ARG A 178 4.27 8.14 -6.58
CA ARG A 178 5.64 8.64 -6.43
C ARG A 178 5.78 9.51 -5.18
N ALA A 179 4.79 10.37 -4.89
CA ALA A 179 4.79 11.19 -3.68
C ALA A 179 4.73 10.37 -2.38
N ALA A 180 4.18 9.14 -2.40
CA ALA A 180 4.26 8.22 -1.25
C ALA A 180 5.58 7.44 -1.15
N SER A 181 6.30 7.31 -2.26
CA SER A 181 7.43 6.37 -2.40
C SER A 181 8.80 7.00 -2.14
N SER A 182 8.91 8.32 -2.06
CA SER A 182 10.13 9.13 -1.90
C SER A 182 10.86 8.97 -0.55
N GLY A 183 10.64 7.86 0.16
CA GLY A 183 11.40 7.46 1.34
C GLY A 183 11.98 6.06 1.16
N ALA A 184 13.31 5.97 0.98
CA ALA A 184 14.04 4.72 1.19
C ALA A 184 13.65 4.15 2.56
N PHE A 185 13.32 2.87 2.57
CA PHE A 185 12.79 2.22 3.75
C PHE A 185 13.90 1.96 4.76
N ARG A 186 13.94 2.74 5.85
CA ARG A 186 14.83 2.50 7.00
C ARG A 186 14.17 1.48 7.92
N MET A 187 14.85 0.35 8.10
CA MET A 187 14.46 -0.67 9.06
C MET A 187 15.15 -0.38 10.39
N THR A 188 14.39 -0.22 11.49
CA THR A 188 14.99 -0.25 12.83
C THR A 188 14.78 -1.66 13.40
N PRO A 189 15.83 -2.48 13.57
CA PRO A 189 15.70 -3.82 14.11
C PRO A 189 15.21 -3.76 15.57
N ALA A 190 14.29 -4.62 15.96
CA ALA A 190 13.89 -4.72 17.36
C ALA A 190 14.77 -5.69 18.15
N THR A 191 15.24 -6.81 17.58
CA THR A 191 15.90 -7.88 18.37
C THR A 191 16.84 -8.87 17.64
N VAL A 192 17.09 -8.79 16.33
CA VAL A 192 17.92 -9.79 15.60
C VAL A 192 19.02 -9.13 14.75
N PRO A 193 20.24 -9.72 14.63
CA PRO A 193 21.20 -9.34 13.61
C PRO A 193 20.59 -9.56 12.23
N VAL A 194 20.07 -8.50 11.64
CA VAL A 194 19.66 -8.45 10.24
C VAL A 194 20.90 -8.07 9.39
N PRO A 195 21.09 -8.68 8.21
CA PRO A 195 22.15 -8.25 7.31
C PRO A 195 21.96 -6.79 6.91
N ALA A 196 23.05 -6.17 6.44
CA ALA A 196 23.03 -4.77 5.99
C ALA A 196 21.99 -4.53 4.88
N PHE A 197 21.74 -5.55 4.05
CA PHE A 197 20.79 -5.52 2.94
C PHE A 197 19.94 -6.79 2.88
N GLY A 198 18.76 -6.65 2.29
CA GLY A 198 17.86 -7.75 2.00
C GLY A 198 16.55 -7.24 1.44
N VAL A 199 15.61 -8.17 1.26
CA VAL A 199 14.26 -7.86 0.79
C VAL A 199 13.22 -8.32 1.81
N VAL A 200 12.17 -7.53 1.98
CA VAL A 200 10.95 -7.91 2.66
C VAL A 200 10.01 -8.52 1.63
N LEU A 201 9.65 -9.79 1.83
CA LEU A 201 8.73 -10.54 0.97
C LEU A 201 7.29 -10.54 1.49
N ALA A 202 7.14 -10.42 2.81
CA ALA A 202 5.84 -10.27 3.46
C ALA A 202 5.98 -9.59 4.84
N ALA A 203 4.88 -9.02 5.32
CA ALA A 203 4.72 -8.62 6.70
C ALA A 203 3.57 -9.43 7.32
N GLY A 204 3.55 -9.57 8.65
CA GLY A 204 2.51 -10.32 9.35
C GLY A 204 2.09 -9.69 10.66
N ARG A 205 0.95 -10.14 11.20
CA ARG A 205 0.53 -9.83 12.57
C ARG A 205 1.22 -10.71 13.61
N THR A 206 1.62 -11.93 13.22
CA THR A 206 2.41 -12.88 14.01
C THR A 206 3.58 -13.36 13.16
N GLU A 207 4.61 -13.93 13.81
CA GLU A 207 5.77 -14.49 13.10
C GLU A 207 5.37 -15.66 12.19
N ALA A 208 4.46 -16.53 12.65
CA ALA A 208 3.92 -17.61 11.84
C ALA A 208 3.22 -17.13 10.56
N ILE A 209 2.46 -16.03 10.64
CA ILE A 209 1.80 -15.45 9.46
C ILE A 209 2.83 -14.85 8.52
N ALA A 210 3.79 -14.07 9.04
CA ALA A 210 4.85 -13.53 8.20
C ALA A 210 5.64 -14.66 7.50
N ALA A 211 6.04 -15.70 8.23
CA ALA A 211 6.73 -16.87 7.68
C ALA A 211 5.92 -17.54 6.56
N ARG A 212 4.64 -17.85 6.81
CA ARG A 212 3.75 -18.50 5.83
C ARG A 212 3.65 -17.68 4.54
N LEU A 213 3.42 -16.37 4.67
CA LEU A 213 3.26 -15.46 3.54
C LEU A 213 4.58 -15.27 2.78
N GLY A 214 5.68 -15.11 3.50
CA GLY A 214 7.01 -15.00 2.89
C GLY A 214 7.42 -16.27 2.16
N ALA A 215 7.12 -17.44 2.71
CA ALA A 215 7.37 -18.73 2.08
C ALA A 215 6.50 -18.93 0.83
N ALA A 216 5.22 -18.53 0.89
CA ALA A 216 4.32 -18.55 -0.27
C ALA A 216 4.85 -17.62 -1.39
N ARG A 217 5.28 -16.40 -1.04
CA ARG A 217 5.92 -15.47 -1.98
C ARG A 217 7.21 -16.05 -2.56
N ALA A 218 8.06 -16.64 -1.73
CA ALA A 218 9.30 -17.24 -2.18
C ALA A 218 9.06 -18.37 -3.19
N ARG A 219 8.10 -19.28 -2.92
CA ARG A 219 7.69 -20.33 -3.86
C ARG A 219 7.14 -19.78 -5.17
N ALA A 220 6.27 -18.77 -5.09
CA ALA A 220 5.64 -18.19 -6.27
C ALA A 220 6.66 -17.57 -7.25
N HIS A 221 7.86 -17.24 -6.79
CA HIS A 221 8.91 -16.60 -7.58
C HIS A 221 10.24 -17.40 -7.61
N ASP A 222 10.19 -18.70 -7.32
CA ASP A 222 11.34 -19.62 -7.27
C ASP A 222 12.54 -19.06 -6.48
N LEU A 223 12.28 -18.57 -5.27
CA LEU A 223 13.31 -18.06 -4.36
C LEU A 223 13.68 -19.10 -3.30
N PRO A 224 14.95 -19.12 -2.85
CA PRO A 224 15.42 -20.10 -1.87
C PRO A 224 14.77 -19.88 -0.49
N GLU A 225 13.76 -20.70 -0.15
CA GLU A 225 13.04 -20.65 1.13
C GLU A 225 13.96 -20.82 2.34
N GLY A 226 15.03 -21.62 2.22
CA GLY A 226 15.98 -21.87 3.31
C GLY A 226 16.75 -20.63 3.81
N SER A 227 16.71 -19.53 3.05
CA SER A 227 17.30 -18.24 3.44
C SER A 227 16.27 -17.22 3.94
N LEU A 228 14.99 -17.62 4.04
CA LEU A 228 13.93 -16.79 4.60
C LEU A 228 14.05 -16.75 6.13
N ARG A 229 14.03 -15.55 6.69
CA ARG A 229 13.98 -15.31 8.14
C ARG A 229 12.75 -14.51 8.48
N VAL A 230 12.25 -14.65 9.70
CA VAL A 230 11.31 -13.68 10.26
C VAL A 230 12.03 -12.81 11.26
N SER A 231 11.96 -11.50 11.06
CA SER A 231 12.54 -10.52 11.98
C SER A 231 11.49 -9.50 12.39
N ARG A 232 11.49 -9.11 13.67
CA ARG A 232 10.69 -7.99 14.13
C ARG A 232 11.43 -6.69 13.88
N ALA A 233 10.85 -5.83 13.06
CA ALA A 233 11.41 -4.51 12.83
C ALA A 233 10.34 -3.45 12.67
N ARG A 234 10.73 -2.20 12.96
CA ARG A 234 9.90 -1.03 12.66
C ARG A 234 10.08 -0.64 11.22
N LEU A 235 8.94 -0.41 10.58
CA LEU A 235 8.90 0.11 9.23
C LEU A 235 8.65 1.62 9.19
N ALA A 236 9.69 2.43 8.90
CA ALA A 236 9.56 3.86 8.58
C ALA A 236 8.41 4.14 7.59
N GLY A 237 7.42 4.92 8.05
CA GLY A 237 6.18 5.27 7.34
C GLY A 237 5.08 4.20 7.33
N MET A 238 5.17 3.16 8.17
CA MET A 238 4.11 2.15 8.43
C MET A 238 3.73 2.12 9.92
N GLY A 239 3.74 3.30 10.55
CA GLY A 239 3.47 3.47 11.98
C GLY A 239 4.71 3.27 12.87
N THR A 240 4.49 3.32 14.19
CA THR A 240 5.55 3.26 15.22
C THR A 240 5.82 1.84 15.75
N MET A 241 4.98 0.87 15.39
CA MET A 241 5.01 -0.49 15.92
C MET A 241 5.99 -1.39 15.15
N ALA A 242 6.80 -2.16 15.88
CA ALA A 242 7.62 -3.21 15.28
C ALA A 242 6.74 -4.42 14.93
N ARG A 243 6.89 -4.98 13.72
CA ARG A 243 6.09 -6.11 13.25
C ARG A 243 6.97 -7.24 12.72
N PRO A 244 6.49 -8.50 12.74
CA PRO A 244 7.14 -9.60 12.04
C PRO A 244 7.19 -9.37 10.54
N LEU A 245 8.38 -9.46 9.97
CA LEU A 245 8.67 -9.32 8.55
C LEU A 245 9.37 -10.58 8.07
N ALA A 246 8.88 -11.18 6.98
CA ALA A 246 9.59 -12.23 6.29
C ALA A 246 10.61 -11.60 5.36
N ILE A 247 11.87 -11.80 5.69
CA ILE A 247 13.02 -11.22 5.00
C ILE A 247 13.81 -12.31 4.30
N LEU A 248 14.24 -12.01 3.08
CA LEU A 248 15.21 -12.79 2.34
C LEU A 248 16.49 -11.96 2.25
N ASP A 249 17.59 -12.54 2.70
CA ASP A 249 18.88 -11.86 2.74
C ASP A 249 19.40 -11.58 1.33
N ALA A 250 20.14 -10.50 1.19
CA ALA A 250 20.89 -10.19 -0.01
C ALA A 250 22.31 -9.74 0.37
N PRO A 251 23.35 -10.15 -0.37
CA PRO A 251 24.73 -9.78 -0.06
C PRO A 251 24.95 -8.26 -0.15
N ASP A 252 24.22 -7.60 -1.05
CA ASP A 252 24.28 -6.17 -1.26
C ASP A 252 22.94 -5.61 -1.75
N ARG A 253 22.92 -4.28 -1.91
CA ARG A 253 21.74 -3.54 -2.35
C ARG A 253 21.30 -3.94 -3.77
N ASP A 254 22.22 -4.24 -4.68
CA ASP A 254 21.91 -4.50 -6.09
C ASP A 254 21.38 -5.93 -6.30
N ALA A 255 21.86 -6.90 -5.52
CA ALA A 255 21.25 -8.21 -5.39
C ALA A 255 19.81 -8.11 -4.85
N ALA A 256 19.60 -7.35 -3.77
CA ALA A 256 18.25 -7.11 -3.22
C ALA A 256 17.31 -6.47 -4.26
N ARG A 257 17.81 -5.48 -5.00
CA ARG A 257 17.07 -4.81 -6.07
C ARG A 257 16.72 -5.77 -7.21
N THR A 258 17.63 -6.68 -7.56
CA THR A 258 17.40 -7.67 -8.62
C THR A 258 16.31 -8.66 -8.23
N ILE A 259 16.31 -9.14 -6.98
CA ILE A 259 15.23 -9.98 -6.44
C ILE A 259 13.88 -9.26 -6.52
N CYS A 260 13.80 -8.02 -6.02
CA CYS A 260 12.55 -7.26 -6.07
C CYS A 260 12.08 -6.94 -7.50
N ARG A 261 13.01 -6.70 -8.44
CA ARG A 261 12.66 -6.45 -9.85
C ARG A 261 11.99 -7.68 -10.47
N ARG A 262 12.53 -8.88 -10.22
CA ARG A 262 11.95 -10.15 -10.70
C ARG A 262 10.54 -10.35 -10.15
N ILE A 263 10.40 -10.34 -8.82
CA ILE A 263 9.10 -10.48 -8.13
C ILE A 263 8.09 -9.49 -8.70
N ALA A 264 8.49 -8.23 -8.81
CA ALA A 264 7.56 -7.21 -9.25
C ALA A 264 7.19 -7.34 -10.74
N ALA A 265 8.09 -7.84 -11.60
CA ALA A 265 7.80 -8.06 -13.03
C ALA A 265 6.68 -9.09 -13.23
N GLU A 266 6.56 -10.03 -12.32
CA GLU A 266 5.52 -11.06 -12.30
C GLU A 266 4.28 -10.62 -11.51
N GLY A 267 4.20 -9.33 -11.15
CA GLY A 267 3.14 -8.85 -10.28
C GLY A 267 3.26 -9.49 -8.91
N GLY A 268 4.36 -9.27 -8.20
CA GLY A 268 4.49 -9.57 -6.78
C GLY A 268 4.96 -8.36 -5.98
N TRP A 269 4.73 -8.35 -4.68
CA TRP A 269 5.27 -7.32 -3.79
C TRP A 269 6.63 -7.72 -3.21
N CYS A 270 7.57 -6.79 -3.26
CA CYS A 270 8.88 -6.92 -2.65
C CYS A 270 9.40 -5.54 -2.26
N ARG A 271 10.10 -5.44 -1.13
CA ARG A 271 10.72 -4.17 -0.73
C ARG A 271 12.15 -4.37 -0.26
N VAL A 272 13.08 -3.66 -0.90
CA VAL A 272 14.48 -3.59 -0.43
C VAL A 272 14.53 -2.84 0.89
N TYR A 273 15.21 -3.40 1.88
CA TYR A 273 15.56 -2.70 3.11
C TYR A 273 17.07 -2.47 3.21
N ALA A 274 17.44 -1.46 4.00
CA ALA A 274 18.79 -1.28 4.50
C ALA A 274 18.70 -1.02 6.01
N ARG A 275 19.67 -1.55 6.75
CA ARG A 275 19.88 -1.26 8.18
C ARG A 275 20.55 0.10 8.36
#